data_AF-A0A971DPW9-F1
#
_entry.id   AF-A0A971DPW9-F1
#
_cell.length_a   1.000
_cell.length_b   1.000
_cell.length_c   1.000
_cell.angle_alpha   90.00
_cell.angle_beta   90.00
_cell.angle_gamma   90.00
#
_symmetry.space_group_name_H-M   'P 1'
#
loop_
_entity.id
_entity.type
_entity.pdbx_description
1 polymer ?
#
loop_
_entity_poly.entity_id
_entity_poly.type
_entity_poly.pdbx_seq_one_letter_code
_entity_poly.pdbx_strand_id
1 'polypeptide(L)'
;MKRLVRHFLIVHTVMLFAAGFGVWYILKIFSPDTLIDAYFVLPLFFYITGLVFIFIMMKMPKDNPKEIVNMYMLLRVIKVFIGVIIITLYWFLDKEQIRSFAIIFIIFYLIYLGIETYIYMKIEMYLKEEQKKNNPVKKK
;
A
#
# COMPACT_ATOMS: atom_id res chain seq x y z
N MET A 1 13.78 12.70 10.35
CA MET A 1 12.58 12.43 9.52
C MET A 1 12.82 12.14 8.03
N LYS A 2 13.59 12.94 7.27
CA LYS A 2 13.85 12.65 5.83
C LYS A 2 14.41 11.24 5.58
N ARG A 3 15.21 10.71 6.51
CA ARG A 3 15.79 9.35 6.45
C ARG A 3 14.74 8.23 6.58
N LEU A 4 13.73 8.41 7.42
CA LEU A 4 12.63 7.45 7.65
C LEU A 4 11.69 7.42 6.43
N VAL A 5 11.26 8.59 5.96
CA VAL A 5 10.41 8.72 4.75
C VAL A 5 11.13 8.16 3.51
N ARG A 6 12.41 8.48 3.34
CA ARG A 6 13.22 7.94 2.24
C ARG A 6 13.36 6.42 2.34
N HIS A 7 13.55 5.88 3.54
CA HIS A 7 13.59 4.43 3.74
C HIS A 7 12.25 3.78 3.37
N PHE A 8 11.11 4.36 3.78
CA PHE A 8 9.80 3.84 3.40
C PHE A 8 9.54 3.92 1.90
N LEU A 9 9.91 5.02 1.25
CA LEU A 9 9.81 5.13 -0.21
C LEU A 9 10.64 4.07 -0.91
N ILE A 10 11.89 3.84 -0.48
CA ILE A 10 12.76 2.83 -1.08
C ILE A 10 12.18 1.42 -0.85
N VAL A 11 11.80 1.09 0.39
CA VAL A 11 11.22 -0.22 0.72
C VAL A 11 9.94 -0.46 -0.09
N HIS A 12 9.07 0.55 -0.16
CA HIS A 12 7.84 0.49 -0.94
C HIS A 12 8.09 0.26 -2.42
N THR A 13 9.00 1.03 -3.01
CA THR A 13 9.33 0.95 -4.45
C THR A 13 9.95 -0.41 -4.78
N VAL A 14 10.92 -0.87 -3.98
CA VAL A 14 11.61 -2.15 -4.17
C VAL A 14 10.66 -3.32 -4.01
N MET A 15 9.85 -3.33 -2.95
CA MET A 15 8.89 -4.41 -2.71
C MET A 15 7.81 -4.47 -3.78
N LEU A 16 7.35 -3.32 -4.29
CA LEU A 16 6.34 -3.29 -5.34
C LEU A 16 6.91 -3.73 -6.69
N PHE A 17 8.14 -3.34 -7.01
CA PHE A 17 8.86 -3.87 -8.17
C PHE A 17 9.02 -5.39 -8.06
N ALA A 18 9.47 -5.90 -6.92
CA ALA A 18 9.62 -7.33 -6.69
C ALA A 18 8.29 -8.08 -6.78
N ALA A 19 7.22 -7.53 -6.21
CA ALA A 19 5.88 -8.09 -6.30
C ALA A 19 5.34 -8.06 -7.74
N GLY A 20 5.55 -6.97 -8.47
CA GLY A 20 5.16 -6.83 -9.87
C GLY A 20 5.84 -7.86 -10.76
N PHE A 21 7.16 -7.97 -10.68
CA PHE A 21 7.91 -8.99 -11.41
C PHE A 21 7.57 -10.41 -10.97
N GLY A 22 7.44 -10.63 -9.66
CA GLY A 22 7.13 -11.94 -9.08
C GLY A 22 5.76 -12.46 -9.51
N VAL A 23 4.71 -11.64 -9.38
CA VAL A 23 3.35 -12.01 -9.80
C VAL A 23 3.31 -12.24 -11.32
N TRP A 24 3.99 -11.41 -12.11
CA TRP A 24 4.06 -11.58 -13.56
C TRP A 24 4.71 -12.91 -13.94
N TYR A 25 5.85 -13.22 -13.31
CA TYR A 25 6.58 -14.47 -13.54
C TYR A 25 5.76 -15.71 -13.15
N ILE A 26 5.07 -15.66 -12.00
CA ILE A 26 4.22 -16.75 -11.52
C ILE A 26 3.03 -16.97 -12.47
N LEU A 27 2.33 -15.90 -12.87
CA LEU A 27 1.19 -15.99 -13.77
C LEU A 27 1.59 -16.58 -15.13
N LYS A 28 2.76 -16.18 -15.66
CA LYS A 28 3.29 -16.69 -16.93
C LYS A 28 3.54 -18.20 -16.90
N ILE A 29 3.93 -18.76 -15.75
CA ILE A 29 4.21 -20.20 -15.59
C ILE A 29 2.95 -21.01 -15.30
N PHE A 30 2.09 -20.52 -14.39
CA PHE A 30 0.95 -21.30 -13.89
C PHE A 30 -0.34 -21.10 -14.69
N SER A 31 -0.59 -19.91 -15.24
CA SER A 31 -1.86 -19.58 -15.89
C SER A 31 -1.69 -18.46 -16.92
N PRO A 32 -1.06 -18.75 -18.07
CA PRO A 32 -0.83 -17.76 -19.12
C PRO A 32 -2.13 -17.14 -19.66
N ASP A 33 -3.24 -17.88 -19.64
CA ASP A 33 -4.56 -17.37 -20.09
C ASP A 33 -5.15 -16.29 -19.16
N THR A 34 -4.59 -16.12 -17.95
CA THR A 34 -5.00 -15.07 -17.02
C THR A 34 -4.21 -13.77 -17.18
N LEU A 35 -3.15 -13.76 -18.01
CA LEU A 35 -2.41 -12.53 -18.31
C LEU A 35 -3.30 -11.59 -19.11
N ILE A 36 -3.67 -10.49 -18.46
CA ILE A 36 -4.40 -9.39 -19.06
C ILE A 36 -3.45 -8.45 -19.79
N ASP A 37 -3.90 -7.85 -20.90
CA ASP A 37 -3.10 -6.87 -21.66
C ASP A 37 -2.78 -5.64 -20.80
N ALA A 38 -3.70 -5.28 -19.89
CA ALA A 38 -3.58 -4.17 -18.96
C ALA A 38 -2.79 -4.50 -17.67
N TYR A 39 -1.99 -5.58 -17.66
CA TYR A 39 -1.28 -6.01 -16.45
C TYR A 39 -0.43 -4.90 -15.81
N PHE A 40 0.27 -4.12 -16.64
CA PHE A 40 1.14 -3.02 -16.19
C PHE A 40 0.40 -1.91 -15.43
N VAL A 41 -0.92 -1.77 -15.63
CA VAL A 41 -1.76 -0.77 -14.96
C VAL A 41 -1.87 -1.08 -13.46
N LEU A 42 -1.88 -2.37 -13.09
CA LEU A 42 -2.05 -2.79 -11.70
C LEU A 42 -0.86 -2.39 -10.81
N PRO A 43 0.40 -2.79 -11.09
CA PRO A 43 1.55 -2.31 -10.33
C PRO A 43 1.63 -0.79 -10.29
N LEU A 44 1.39 -0.12 -11.42
CA LEU A 44 1.44 1.33 -11.51
C LEU A 44 0.41 2.01 -10.59
N PHE A 45 -0.82 1.50 -10.56
CA PHE A 45 -1.86 1.99 -9.68
C PHE A 45 -1.49 1.82 -8.20
N PHE A 46 -1.03 0.63 -7.80
CA PHE A 46 -0.62 0.38 -6.42
C PHE A 46 0.57 1.25 -6.01
N TYR A 47 1.46 1.57 -6.94
CA TYR A 47 2.60 2.45 -6.73
C TYR A 47 2.16 3.90 -6.51
N ILE A 48 1.34 4.45 -7.40
CA ILE A 48 0.86 5.84 -7.29
C ILE A 48 0.07 6.01 -5.99
N THR A 49 -0.84 5.08 -5.68
CA THR A 49 -1.63 5.15 -4.44
C THR A 49 -0.76 5.08 -3.20
N GLY A 50 0.30 4.25 -3.19
CA GLY A 50 1.25 4.20 -2.10
C GLY A 50 2.11 5.45 -1.95
N LEU A 51 2.51 6.09 -3.07
CA LEU A 51 3.18 7.39 -3.03
C LEU A 51 2.28 8.49 -2.43
N VAL A 52 1.02 8.55 -2.87
CA VAL A 52 0.02 9.49 -2.31
C VAL A 52 -0.13 9.27 -0.81
N PHE A 53 -0.21 8.01 -0.39
CA PHE A 53 -0.33 7.64 1.01
C PHE A 53 0.86 8.11 1.85
N ILE A 54 2.08 7.84 1.39
CA ILE A 54 3.32 8.30 2.04
C ILE A 54 3.38 9.83 2.09
N PHE A 55 2.93 10.51 1.04
CA PHE A 55 2.91 11.96 0.97
C PHE A 55 1.94 12.59 1.97
N ILE A 56 0.73 12.04 2.10
CA ILE A 56 -0.25 12.50 3.11
C ILE A 56 0.30 12.27 4.52
N MET A 57 0.86 11.08 4.78
CA MET A 57 1.59 10.78 6.03
C MET A 57 2.71 11.78 6.33
N MET A 58 3.43 12.25 5.30
CA MET A 58 4.53 13.20 5.47
C MET A 58 4.05 14.57 5.96
N LYS A 59 2.88 15.03 5.47
CA LYS A 59 2.31 16.34 5.79
C LYS A 59 1.63 16.40 7.17
N MET A 60 1.37 15.25 7.79
CA MET A 60 0.66 15.22 9.07
C MET A 60 1.53 15.70 10.24
N PRO A 61 0.98 16.54 11.14
CA PRO A 61 1.61 16.88 12.42
C PRO A 61 1.81 15.60 13.24
N LYS A 62 2.95 15.48 13.92
CA LYS A 62 3.33 14.24 14.60
C LYS A 62 3.23 14.30 16.12
N ASP A 63 2.59 15.35 16.62
CA ASP A 63 2.47 15.61 18.04
C ASP A 63 1.55 14.57 18.73
N ASN A 64 0.59 14.01 17.98
CA ASN A 64 -0.29 12.94 18.43
C ASN A 64 -0.19 11.69 17.54
N PRO A 65 0.50 10.61 17.98
CA PRO A 65 0.55 9.37 17.22
C PRO A 65 -0.80 8.69 17.09
N LYS A 66 -1.75 8.93 18.02
CA LYS A 66 -3.13 8.46 17.87
C LYS A 66 -3.80 9.03 16.61
N GLU A 67 -3.54 10.29 16.27
CA GLU A 67 -4.07 10.92 15.06
C GLU A 67 -3.42 10.35 13.80
N ILE A 68 -2.11 10.06 13.84
CA ILE A 68 -1.40 9.38 12.74
C ILE A 68 -2.00 7.99 12.48
N VAL A 69 -2.27 7.22 13.55
CA VAL A 69 -2.92 5.89 13.47
C VAL A 69 -4.31 5.98 12.86
N ASN A 70 -5.15 6.92 13.32
CA ASN A 70 -6.50 7.09 12.79
C ASN A 70 -6.48 7.52 11.32
N MET A 71 -5.59 8.44 10.94
CA MET A 71 -5.45 8.88 9.55
C MET A 71 -4.98 7.74 8.65
N TYR A 72 -4.03 6.92 9.13
CA TYR A 72 -3.60 5.71 8.41
C TYR A 72 -4.78 4.78 8.12
N MET A 73 -5.59 4.48 9.14
CA MET A 73 -6.76 3.63 8.99
C MET A 73 -7.77 4.23 8.01
N LEU A 74 -8.00 5.55 8.06
CA LEU A 74 -8.89 6.24 7.12
C LEU A 74 -8.39 6.13 5.68
N LEU A 75 -7.11 6.39 5.43
CA LEU A 75 -6.53 6.27 4.10
C LEU A 75 -6.60 4.83 3.58
N ARG A 76 -6.47 3.83 4.45
CA ARG A 76 -6.65 2.41 4.09
C ARG A 76 -8.06 2.12 3.61
N VAL A 77 -9.07 2.66 4.31
CA VAL A 77 -10.48 2.55 3.90
C VAL A 77 -10.72 3.24 2.56
N ILE A 78 -10.22 4.48 2.39
CA ILE A 78 -10.32 5.21 1.12
C ILE A 78 -9.68 4.39 -0.02
N LYS A 79 -8.54 3.74 0.23
CA LYS A 79 -7.88 2.89 -0.76
C LYS A 79 -8.73 1.69 -1.19
N VAL A 80 -9.44 1.05 -0.26
CA VAL A 80 -10.40 -0.03 -0.58
C VAL A 80 -11.46 0.48 -1.54
N PHE A 81 -12.06 1.64 -1.26
CA PHE A 81 -13.08 2.25 -2.12
C PHE A 81 -12.54 2.58 -3.51
N ILE A 82 -11.34 3.14 -3.62
CA ILE A 82 -10.69 3.39 -4.92
C ILE A 82 -10.50 2.07 -5.68
N GLY A 83 -10.11 0.98 -4.99
CA GLY A 83 -9.98 -0.34 -5.61
C GLY A 83 -11.30 -0.86 -6.20
N VAL A 84 -12.40 -0.72 -5.46
CA VAL A 84 -13.75 -1.10 -5.94
C VAL A 84 -14.14 -0.27 -7.17
N ILE A 85 -13.88 1.03 -7.15
CA ILE A 85 -14.14 1.91 -8.30
C ILE A 85 -13.35 1.44 -9.52
N ILE A 86 -12.07 1.10 -9.37
CA ILE A 86 -11.24 0.63 -10.49
C ILE A 86 -11.74 -0.69 -11.07
N ILE A 87 -12.08 -1.67 -10.23
CA ILE A 87 -12.65 -2.94 -10.71
C ILE A 87 -13.94 -2.66 -11.48
N THR A 88 -14.77 -1.76 -10.97
CA THR A 88 -16.02 -1.36 -11.63
C THR A 88 -15.77 -0.68 -12.97
N LEU A 89 -14.81 0.25 -13.04
CA LEU A 89 -14.43 0.92 -14.29
C LEU A 89 -13.86 -0.08 -15.31
N TYR A 90 -13.00 -1.00 -14.89
CA TYR A 90 -12.47 -2.04 -15.76
C TYR A 90 -13.57 -2.94 -16.31
N TRP A 91 -14.57 -3.27 -15.49
CA TRP A 91 -15.72 -4.06 -15.93
C TRP A 91 -16.52 -3.38 -17.05
N PHE A 92 -16.60 -2.05 -17.05
CA PHE A 92 -17.23 -1.31 -18.17
C PHE A 92 -16.39 -1.29 -19.44
N LEU A 93 -15.06 -1.34 -19.33
CA LEU A 93 -14.13 -1.29 -20.46
C LEU A 93 -13.96 -2.65 -21.14
N ASP A 94 -13.76 -3.71 -20.34
CA ASP A 94 -13.49 -5.06 -20.82
C ASP A 94 -14.19 -6.09 -19.93
N LYS A 95 -15.35 -6.55 -20.42
CA LYS A 95 -16.18 -7.55 -19.74
C LYS A 95 -15.63 -8.97 -19.89
N GLU A 96 -14.81 -9.24 -20.92
CA GLU A 96 -14.30 -10.58 -21.16
C GLU A 96 -13.16 -10.91 -20.19
N GLN A 97 -12.30 -9.93 -19.91
CA GLN A 97 -11.14 -10.12 -19.03
C GLN A 97 -11.40 -9.76 -17.55
N ILE A 98 -12.61 -9.34 -17.17
CA ILE A 98 -12.91 -8.87 -15.80
C ILE A 98 -12.57 -9.90 -14.71
N ARG A 99 -12.79 -11.19 -14.97
CA ARG A 99 -12.49 -12.25 -14.00
C ARG A 99 -10.99 -12.36 -13.74
N SER A 100 -10.19 -12.38 -14.79
CA SER A 100 -8.73 -12.42 -14.71
C SER A 100 -8.19 -11.14 -14.05
N PHE A 101 -8.71 -9.98 -14.44
CA PHE A 101 -8.38 -8.70 -13.83
C PHE A 101 -8.66 -8.67 -12.33
N ALA A 102 -9.86 -9.09 -11.90
CA ALA A 102 -10.24 -9.09 -10.50
C ALA A 102 -9.35 -10.01 -9.66
N ILE A 103 -9.01 -11.20 -10.17
CA ILE A 103 -8.10 -12.14 -9.48
C ILE A 103 -6.72 -11.51 -9.31
N ILE A 104 -6.13 -10.98 -10.37
CA ILE A 104 -4.81 -10.35 -10.31
C ILE A 104 -4.85 -9.12 -9.39
N PHE A 105 -5.91 -8.31 -9.48
CA PHE A 105 -6.12 -7.15 -8.61
C PHE A 105 -6.14 -7.57 -7.14
N ILE A 106 -6.88 -8.62 -6.78
CA ILE A 106 -6.96 -9.12 -5.39
C ILE A 106 -5.59 -9.62 -4.91
N ILE A 107 -4.84 -10.35 -5.74
CA ILE A 107 -3.49 -10.82 -5.39
C ILE A 107 -2.57 -9.64 -5.09
N PHE A 108 -2.52 -8.66 -6.01
CA PHE A 108 -1.74 -7.43 -5.80
C PHE A 108 -2.20 -6.67 -4.56
N TYR A 109 -3.51 -6.56 -4.37
CA TYR A 109 -4.09 -5.89 -3.22
C TYR A 109 -3.65 -6.53 -1.90
N LEU A 110 -3.69 -7.86 -1.79
CA LEU A 110 -3.28 -8.59 -0.58
C LEU A 110 -1.78 -8.44 -0.29
N ILE A 111 -0.93 -8.59 -1.31
CA ILE A 111 0.52 -8.40 -1.17
C ILE A 111 0.81 -6.98 -0.69
N TYR A 112 0.19 -6.00 -1.36
CA TYR A 112 0.34 -4.60 -1.03
C TYR A 112 -0.14 -4.30 0.41
N LEU A 113 -1.30 -4.84 0.80
CA LEU A 113 -1.89 -4.68 2.12
C LEU A 113 -0.97 -5.21 3.23
N GLY A 114 -0.30 -6.34 2.98
CA GLY A 114 0.67 -6.92 3.91
C GLY A 114 1.90 -6.03 4.08
N ILE A 115 2.47 -5.55 2.97
CA ILE A 115 3.62 -4.63 2.99
C ILE A 115 3.28 -3.32 3.71
N GLU A 116 2.12 -2.74 3.39
CA GLU A 116 1.66 -1.49 3.99
C GLU A 116 1.48 -1.64 5.51
N THR A 117 0.89 -2.77 5.93
CA THR A 117 0.70 -3.11 7.34
C THR A 117 2.04 -3.28 8.06
N TYR A 118 3.02 -3.94 7.43
CA TYR A 118 4.37 -4.09 7.99
C TYR A 118 5.06 -2.73 8.19
N ILE A 119 5.00 -1.87 7.18
CA ILE A 119 5.56 -0.50 7.25
C ILE A 119 4.89 0.29 8.36
N TYR A 120 3.56 0.22 8.44
CA TYR A 120 2.78 0.90 9.47
C TYR A 120 3.14 0.45 10.88
N MET A 121 3.24 -0.86 11.13
CA MET A 121 3.62 -1.37 12.45
C MET A 121 4.98 -0.81 12.90
N LYS A 122 5.96 -0.71 11.98
CA LYS A 122 7.25 -0.08 12.29
C LYS A 122 7.13 1.40 12.64
N ILE A 123 6.26 2.14 11.95
CA ILE A 123 6.01 3.56 12.25
C ILE A 123 5.39 3.70 13.63
N GLU A 124 4.37 2.90 13.93
CA GLU A 124 3.68 2.95 15.22
C GLU A 124 4.64 2.65 16.38
N MET A 125 5.51 1.64 16.23
CA MET A 125 6.56 1.34 17.22
C MET A 125 7.52 2.51 17.42
N TYR A 126 8.05 3.08 16.33
CA TYR A 126 8.98 4.20 16.38
C TYR A 126 8.37 5.43 17.07
N LEU A 127 7.11 5.77 16.75
CA LEU A 127 6.42 6.90 17.35
C LEU A 127 6.13 6.68 18.84
N LYS A 128 5.75 5.47 19.23
CA LYS A 128 5.56 5.11 20.66
C LYS A 128 6.86 5.24 21.46
N GLU A 129 8.00 4.86 20.87
CA GLU A 129 9.31 5.00 21.49
C GLU A 129 9.72 6.48 21.66
N GLU A 130 9.53 7.32 20.62
CA GLU A 130 9.81 8.75 20.73
C GLU A 130 8.93 9.44 21.77
N GLN A 131 7.65 9.07 21.88
CA GLN A 131 6.77 9.60 22.94
C GLN A 131 7.23 9.23 24.35
N LYS A 132 7.64 7.97 24.57
CA LYS A 132 8.16 7.54 25.88
C LYS A 132 9.44 8.29 26.26
N LYS A 133 10.27 8.63 25.27
CA LYS A 133 11.51 9.39 25.48
C LYS A 133 11.24 10.87 25.82
N ASN A 134 10.24 11.47 25.18
CA ASN A 134 9.89 12.89 25.39
C ASN A 134 9.00 13.14 26.62
N ASN A 135 8.24 12.15 27.09
CA ASN A 135 7.52 12.18 28.36
C ASN A 135 8.11 11.12 29.31
N PRO A 136 9.26 11.37 29.96
CA PRO A 136 9.70 10.52 31.05
C PRO A 136 8.62 10.61 32.14
N VAL A 137 7.93 9.51 32.38
CA VAL A 137 6.94 9.38 33.45
C VAL A 137 7.53 10.02 34.71
N LYS A 138 6.94 11.13 35.17
CA LYS A 138 7.12 11.59 36.54
C LYS A 138 6.60 10.44 37.40
N LYS A 139 7.51 9.56 37.84
CA LYS A 139 7.25 8.59 38.90
C LYS A 139 6.83 9.44 40.10
N LYS A 140 5.53 9.45 40.38
CA LYS A 140 5.02 9.78 41.70
C LYS A 140 5.22 8.56 42.59
#